data_AF-A0A8H3DQ20-F1
#
_entry.id   AF-A0A8H3DQ20-F1
#
_cell.length_a   1.000
_cell.length_b   1.000
_cell.length_c   1.000
_cell.angle_alpha   90.00
_cell.angle_beta   90.00
_cell.angle_gamma   90.00
#
_symmetry.space_group_name_H-M   'P 1'
#
loop_
_entity.id
_entity.type
_entity.pdbx_description
1 polymer ?
#
loop_
_entity_poly.entity_id
_entity_poly.type
_entity_poly.pdbx_seq_one_letter_code
_entity_poly.pdbx_strand_id
1 'polypeptide(L)' 'MSTAAAWRAHFSYNRYSLIAGRALARSLKEDARISAEKRGLSSLKYQKWEAGKASEAQWINPPKDADEPPKSAAV' A
#
# COMPACT_ATOMS: atom_id res chain seq x y z
N MET A 1 17.99 30.11 5.60
CA MET A 1 16.88 29.17 5.90
C MET A 1 16.85 28.14 4.78
N SER A 2 16.93 26.85 5.11
CA SER A 2 16.81 25.79 4.09
C SER A 2 15.42 25.86 3.46
N THR A 3 15.35 25.98 2.13
CA THR A 3 14.11 26.06 1.34
C THR A 3 13.46 24.70 1.11
N ALA A 4 14.02 23.62 1.66
CA ALA A 4 13.52 22.27 1.46
C ALA A 4 12.36 21.96 2.42
N ALA A 5 11.25 21.47 1.85
CA ALA A 5 10.11 20.99 2.63
C ALA A 5 10.53 19.86 3.59
N ALA A 6 10.06 19.91 4.85
CA ALA A 6 10.49 19.01 5.93
C ALA A 6 10.33 17.51 5.62
N TRP A 7 9.32 17.11 4.84
CA TRP A 7 9.08 15.72 4.49
C TRP A 7 10.20 15.09 3.64
N ARG A 8 10.98 15.90 2.93
CA ARG A 8 12.04 15.41 2.02
C ARG A 8 13.14 14.65 2.74
N ALA A 9 13.33 14.89 4.04
CA ALA A 9 14.31 14.17 4.85
C ALA A 9 13.89 12.73 5.21
N HIS A 10 12.60 12.39 5.06
CA HIS A 10 12.06 11.13 5.57
C HIS A 10 11.59 10.18 4.48
N PHE A 11 11.07 10.71 3.37
CA PHE A 11 10.50 9.89 2.32
C PHE A 11 10.42 10.61 0.98
N SER A 12 10.26 9.82 -0.09
CA SER A 12 10.14 10.32 -1.45
C SER A 12 8.81 11.06 -1.67
N TYR A 13 8.76 11.86 -2.73
CA TYR A 13 7.55 12.60 -3.11
C TYR A 13 6.33 11.70 -3.34
N ASN A 14 6.54 10.51 -3.90
CA ASN A 14 5.45 9.54 -4.12
C ASN A 14 4.84 9.09 -2.79
N ARG A 15 5.67 8.83 -1.78
CA ARG A 15 5.20 8.45 -0.46
C ARG A 15 4.50 9.60 0.25
N TYR A 16 5.03 10.82 0.16
CA TYR A 16 4.36 12.02 0.66
C TYR A 16 2.96 12.19 0.07
N SER A 17 2.86 12.14 -1.27
CA SER A 17 1.60 12.32 -1.99
C SER A 17 0.57 11.25 -1.63
N LEU A 18 1.02 10.01 -1.44
CA LEU A 18 0.16 8.90 -0.99
C LEU A 18 -0.38 9.12 0.43
N ILE A 19 0.45 9.62 1.35
CA ILE A 19 0.01 9.95 2.73
C ILE A 19 -1.00 11.10 2.70
N ALA A 20 -0.71 12.17 1.96
CA ALA A 20 -1.60 13.31 1.82
C ALA A 20 -2.95 12.91 1.20
N GLY A 21 -2.95 12.08 0.15
CA GLY A 21 -4.17 11.57 -0.47
C GLY A 21 -5.02 10.72 0.49
N ARG A 22 -4.40 9.89 1.34
CA ARG A 22 -5.10 9.13 2.38
C ARG A 22 -5.68 10.02 3.47
N ALA A 23 -4.97 11.06 3.87
CA ALA A 23 -5.47 12.03 4.83
C ALA A 23 -6.71 12.76 4.27
N LEU A 24 -6.66 13.18 3.00
CA LEU A 24 -7.78 13.80 2.31
C LEU A 24 -8.99 12.86 2.16
N ALA A 25 -8.76 11.58 1.81
CA ALA A 25 -9.86 10.63 1.69
C ALA A 25 -10.65 10.49 3.02
N ARG A 26 -9.94 10.48 4.15
CA ARG A 26 -10.53 10.38 5.49
C ARG A 26 -11.30 11.63 5.92
N SER A 27 -11.08 12.79 5.29
CA SER A 27 -11.83 14.02 5.58
C SER A 27 -13.08 14.19 4.72
N LEU A 28 -13.36 13.29 3.78
CA LEU A 28 -14.57 13.31 2.94
C LEU A 28 -15.79 12.78 3.71
N LYS A 29 -16.99 13.18 3.22
CA LYS A 29 -18.27 12.60 3.64
C LYS A 29 -18.34 11.11 3.28
N GLU A 30 -19.16 10.35 4.01
CA GLU A 30 -19.24 8.89 3.92
C GLU A 30 -19.30 8.35 2.48
N ASP A 31 -20.27 8.82 1.70
CA ASP A 31 -20.52 8.33 0.34
C ASP A 31 -19.27 8.46 -0.57
N ALA A 32 -18.60 9.60 -0.47
CA ALA A 32 -17.38 9.89 -1.24
C ALA A 32 -16.15 9.18 -0.65
N ARG A 33 -16.09 9.05 0.68
CA ARG A 33 -15.01 8.37 1.40
C ARG A 33 -14.92 6.90 1.00
N ILE A 34 -16.05 6.18 0.97
CA ILE A 34 -16.08 4.75 0.62
C ILE A 34 -15.46 4.52 -0.77
N SER A 35 -15.83 5.34 -1.76
CA SER A 35 -15.27 5.26 -3.11
C SER A 35 -13.78 5.62 -3.15
N ALA A 36 -13.36 6.62 -2.37
CA ALA A 36 -11.95 7.01 -2.27
C ALA A 36 -11.08 5.94 -1.59
N GLU A 37 -11.54 5.35 -0.50
CA GLU A 37 -10.79 4.34 0.27
C GLU A 37 -10.62 3.02 -0.50
N LYS A 38 -11.64 2.61 -1.27
CA LYS A 38 -11.55 1.43 -2.15
C LYS A 38 -10.37 1.53 -3.13
N ARG A 39 -10.09 2.72 -3.67
CA ARG A 39 -8.96 2.96 -4.58
C ARG A 39 -7.59 2.88 -3.90
N GLY A 40 -7.55 3.05 -2.58
CA GLY A 40 -6.32 2.98 -1.79
C GLY A 40 -5.90 1.56 -1.40
N LEU A 41 -6.77 0.57 -1.61
CA LEU A 41 -6.49 -0.84 -1.35
C LEU A 41 -5.59 -1.41 -2.45
N SER A 42 -4.47 -2.00 -2.07
CA SER A 42 -3.56 -2.69 -2.98
C SER A 42 -3.08 -3.96 -2.29
N SER A 43 -3.02 -5.09 -2.98
CA SER A 43 -2.32 -6.28 -2.53
C SER A 43 -1.15 -6.50 -3.46
N LEU A 44 0.07 -6.39 -2.93
CA LEU A 44 1.27 -6.50 -3.74
C LEU A 44 2.26 -7.44 -3.08
N LYS A 45 2.64 -8.48 -3.82
CA LYS A 45 3.75 -9.37 -3.50
C LYS A 45 4.89 -9.08 -4.45
N TYR A 46 6.09 -8.97 -3.90
CA TYR A 46 7.31 -8.70 -4.63
C TYR A 46 8.26 -9.87 -4.49
N GLN A 47 8.96 -10.19 -5.58
CA GLN A 47 10.03 -11.16 -5.59
C GLN A 47 11.20 -10.57 -6.34
N LYS A 48 12.37 -10.56 -5.71
CA LYS A 48 13.60 -10.07 -6.33
C LYS A 48 14.22 -11.23 -7.12
N TRP A 49 14.62 -10.96 -8.35
CA TRP A 49 15.34 -11.92 -9.18
C TRP A 49 16.77 -11.41 -9.37
N GLU A 50 17.76 -12.21 -8.99
CA GLU A 50 19.17 -11.90 -9.18
C GLU A 50 19.90 -13.11 -9.77
N ALA A 51 20.72 -12.88 -10.80
CA ALA A 51 21.46 -13.93 -11.51
C ALA A 51 20.58 -15.14 -11.94
N GLY A 52 19.32 -14.87 -12.31
CA GLY A 52 18.36 -15.90 -12.74
C GLY A 52 17.75 -16.73 -11.60
N LYS A 53 18.08 -16.44 -10.33
CA LYS A 53 17.47 -17.09 -9.16
C LYS A 53 16.48 -16.15 -8.49
N ALA A 54 15.33 -16.69 -8.13
CA ALA A 54 14.28 -15.96 -7.46
C ALA A 54 14.50 -15.98 -5.95
N SER A 55 14.40 -14.82 -5.29
CA SER A 55 14.44 -14.69 -3.84
C SER A 55 13.16 -15.22 -3.20
N GLU A 56 13.11 -15.21 -1.87
CA GLU A 56 11.83 -15.35 -1.17
C GLU A 56 10.86 -14.24 -1.59
N ALA A 57 9.60 -14.59 -1.79
CA ALA A 57 8.56 -13.66 -2.21
C ALA A 57 7.95 -12.96 -0.98
N GLN A 58 8.12 -11.64 -0.89
CA GLN A 58 7.70 -10.82 0.24
C GLN A 58 6.44 -10.03 -0.08
N TRP A 59 5.51 -9.97 0.87
CA TRP A 59 4.35 -9.08 0.78
C TRP A 59 4.76 -7.64 1.09
N ILE A 60 4.52 -6.73 0.14
CA ILE A 60 4.64 -5.28 0.35
C ILE A 60 3.36 -4.72 0.96
N ASN A 61 2.21 -5.24 0.52
CA ASN A 61 0.92 -4.97 1.14
C ASN A 61 0.11 -6.29 1.15
N PRO A 62 -0.05 -6.94 2.32
CA PRO A 62 -0.78 -8.19 2.41
C PRO A 62 -2.28 -7.95 2.17
N PRO A 63 -2.97 -8.84 1.43
CA PRO A 63 -4.43 -8.87 1.41
C PRO A 63 -4.99 -8.98 2.84
N LYS A 64 -6.17 -8.42 3.08
CA LYS A 64 -6.85 -8.54 4.39
C LYS A 64 -7.13 -9.99 4.80
N ASP A 65 -7.22 -10.89 3.82
CA ASP A 65 -7.55 -12.30 4.02
C ASP A 65 -6.30 -13.21 3.93
N ALA A 66 -5.09 -12.64 3.94
CA ALA A 66 -3.85 -13.41 3.74
C ALA A 66 -3.53 -14.38 4.89
N ASP A 67 -4.06 -14.10 6.08
CA ASP A 67 -3.91 -14.94 7.28
C ASP A 67 -5.11 -15.89 7.50
N GLU A 68 -6.16 -15.81 6.67
CA GLU A 68 -7.26 -16.77 6.76
C GLU A 68 -6.80 -18.12 6.18
N PRO A 69 -6.97 -19.23 6.91
CA PRO A 69 -6.66 -20.55 6.37
C PRO A 69 -7.51 -20.78 5.12
N PRO A 70 -6.95 -21.39 4.06
CA PRO A 70 -7.68 -21.62 2.82
C PRO A 70 -8.97 -22.36 3.16
N LYS A 71 -10.11 -21.76 2.81
CA LYS A 71 -11.42 -22.41 2.96
C LYS A 71 -11.33 -23.75 2.22
N SER A 72 -11.29 -24.83 2.99
CA SER A 72 -11.21 -26.19 2.47
C SER A 72 -12.25 -26.33 1.38
N ALA A 73 -11.79 -26.52 0.14
CA ALA A 73 -12.66 -26.89 -0.96
C ALA A 73 -13.12 -28.31 -0.66
N ALA A 74 -14.26 -28.43 0.02
CA ALA A 74 -14.95 -29.70 0.17
C ALA A 74 -15.29 -30.20 -1.23
N VAL A 75 -14.69 -31.33 -1.59
CA VAL A 75 -15.02 -32.15 -2.76
C VAL A 75 -16.35 -32.85 -2.50
#